data_AF-A0A7S0VLU7-F1
#
_entry.id   AF-A0A7S0VLU7-F1
#
_cell.length_a   1.000
_cell.length_b   1.000
_cell.length_c   1.000
_cell.angle_alpha   90.00
_cell.angle_beta   90.00
_cell.angle_gamma   90.00
#
_symmetry.space_group_name_H-M   'P 1'
#
loop_
_entity.id
_entity.type
_entity.pdbx_description
1 polymer ?
#
loop_
_entity_poly.entity_id
_entity_poly.type
_entity_poly.pdbx_seq_one_letter_code
_entity_poly.pdbx_strand_id
1 'polypeptide(L)'
;RCFASQDRATRFGLLQNLHTFAQHLTPQLVEKDIYPQVATGFTDTVPGMRELSLMSMVHLVPKLSEKVVNSQVLRAMAALQGDSEGSIRCNATICMGKIAQHISASTRDKVLLQSLSRSLQDPFPPSRIAALLSLSATLQHFQPQDVAGKLVPAVARLCIDGERE
;
A
#
# COMPACT_ATOMS: atom_id res chain seq x y z
N ARG A 1 14.16 -20.33 -2.58
CA ARG A 1 14.22 -21.25 -1.41
C ARG A 1 14.07 -20.50 -0.08
N CYS A 2 14.78 -19.41 0.18
CA CYS A 2 14.72 -18.73 1.48
C CYS A 2 13.35 -18.07 1.80
N PHE A 3 12.66 -17.48 0.82
CA PHE A 3 11.30 -16.93 1.04
C PHE A 3 10.26 -17.98 1.41
N ALA A 4 10.45 -19.23 1.00
CA ALA A 4 9.58 -20.36 1.35
C ALA A 4 9.98 -21.02 2.68
N SER A 5 10.96 -20.48 3.41
CA SER A 5 11.37 -20.99 4.71
C SER A 5 10.21 -20.90 5.70
N GLN A 6 9.99 -21.96 6.49
CA GLN A 6 9.04 -21.93 7.59
C GLN A 6 9.54 -21.11 8.78
N ASP A 7 10.85 -20.86 8.85
CA ASP A 7 11.44 -20.02 9.88
C ASP A 7 11.04 -18.54 9.68
N ARG A 8 10.31 -18.01 10.67
CA ARG A 8 9.86 -16.62 10.69
C ARG A 8 11.03 -15.64 10.73
N ALA A 9 12.12 -15.95 11.43
CA ALA A 9 13.26 -15.06 11.53
C ALA A 9 13.96 -14.88 10.17
N THR A 10 14.14 -15.97 9.43
CA THR A 10 14.63 -15.94 8.05
C THR A 10 13.74 -15.07 7.16
N ARG A 11 12.41 -15.28 7.18
CA ARG A 11 11.48 -14.47 6.38
C ARG A 11 11.53 -13.00 6.76
N PHE A 12 11.59 -12.70 8.05
CA PHE A 12 11.70 -11.34 8.57
C PHE A 12 12.96 -10.65 8.05
N GLY A 13 14.12 -11.30 8.17
CA GLY A 13 15.39 -10.77 7.67
C GLY A 13 15.40 -10.54 6.17
N LEU A 14 14.77 -11.43 5.39
CA LEU A 14 14.62 -11.26 3.94
C LEU A 14 13.77 -10.04 3.58
N LEU A 15 12.62 -9.86 4.25
CA LEU A 15 11.73 -8.73 3.99
C LEU A 15 12.38 -7.40 4.39
N GLN A 16 13.01 -7.35 5.57
CA GLN A 16 13.71 -6.18 6.08
C GLN A 16 14.81 -5.71 5.11
N ASN A 17 15.51 -6.64 4.48
CA ASN A 17 16.60 -6.35 3.55
C ASN A 17 16.17 -6.36 2.08
N LEU A 18 14.89 -6.55 1.75
CA LEU A 18 14.45 -6.74 0.36
C LEU A 18 14.94 -5.60 -0.55
N HIS A 19 14.85 -4.36 -0.09
CA HIS A 19 15.28 -3.17 -0.82
C HIS A 19 16.73 -3.25 -1.35
N THR A 20 17.64 -3.95 -0.68
CA THR A 20 19.06 -4.03 -1.07
C THR A 20 19.29 -4.95 -2.27
N PHE A 21 18.44 -5.97 -2.44
CA PHE A 21 18.61 -6.98 -3.50
C PHE A 21 17.45 -7.05 -4.49
N ALA A 22 16.35 -6.32 -4.23
CA ALA A 22 15.15 -6.34 -5.06
C ALA A 22 15.45 -6.10 -6.53
N GLN A 23 16.35 -5.16 -6.84
CA GLN A 23 16.74 -4.82 -8.22
C GLN A 23 17.28 -6.02 -9.01
N HIS A 24 17.96 -6.97 -8.36
CA HIS A 24 18.56 -8.14 -8.99
C HIS A 24 17.57 -9.29 -9.23
N LEU A 25 16.36 -9.23 -8.68
CA LEU A 25 15.34 -10.26 -8.85
C LEU A 25 14.69 -10.16 -10.25
N THR A 26 14.48 -11.27 -10.93
CA THR A 26 13.74 -11.25 -12.21
C THR A 26 12.23 -11.14 -11.97
N PRO A 27 11.45 -10.54 -12.89
CA PRO A 27 9.99 -10.52 -12.79
C PRO A 27 9.38 -11.91 -12.64
N GLN A 28 9.88 -12.91 -13.39
CA GLN A 28 9.37 -14.28 -13.29
C GLN A 28 9.59 -14.88 -11.90
N LEU A 29 10.77 -14.66 -11.30
CA LEU A 29 11.08 -15.12 -9.95
C LEU A 29 10.21 -14.41 -8.91
N VAL A 30 10.04 -13.09 -9.05
CA VAL A 30 9.21 -12.31 -8.12
C VAL A 30 7.77 -12.80 -8.14
N GLU A 31 7.18 -12.93 -9.32
CA GLU A 31 5.76 -13.27 -9.45
C GLU A 31 5.46 -14.72 -9.06
N LYS A 32 6.31 -15.68 -9.46
CA LYS A 32 6.06 -17.11 -9.22
C LYS A 32 6.47 -17.60 -7.85
N ASP A 33 7.60 -17.12 -7.33
CA ASP A 33 8.24 -17.75 -6.16
C ASP A 33 8.28 -16.85 -4.93
N ILE A 34 8.35 -15.52 -5.10
CA ILE A 34 8.53 -14.58 -3.97
C ILE A 34 7.19 -14.02 -3.51
N TYR A 35 6.42 -13.42 -4.41
CA TYR A 35 5.17 -12.76 -4.07
C TYR A 35 4.18 -13.67 -3.35
N PRO A 36 3.96 -14.94 -3.75
CA PRO A 36 3.07 -15.83 -3.01
C PRO A 36 3.49 -16.02 -1.55
N GLN A 37 4.80 -16.01 -1.26
CA GLN A 37 5.31 -16.14 0.11
C GLN A 37 5.12 -14.84 0.89
N VAL A 38 5.43 -13.70 0.28
CA VAL A 38 5.20 -12.38 0.90
C VAL A 38 3.72 -12.16 1.19
N ALA A 39 2.84 -12.61 0.30
CA ALA A 39 1.40 -12.45 0.45
C ALA A 39 0.83 -13.13 1.70
N THR A 40 1.44 -14.23 2.15
CA THR A 40 1.05 -14.88 3.42
C THR A 40 1.31 -14.00 4.65
N GLY A 41 2.27 -13.08 4.56
CA GLY A 41 2.64 -12.19 5.65
C GLY A 41 1.63 -11.06 5.90
N PHE A 42 0.76 -10.72 4.95
CA PHE A 42 -0.25 -9.67 5.13
C PHE A 42 -1.28 -9.98 6.21
N THR A 43 -1.47 -11.25 6.54
CA THR A 43 -2.42 -11.70 7.57
C THR A 43 -1.70 -12.41 8.73
N ASP A 44 -0.39 -12.20 8.89
CA ASP A 44 0.35 -12.81 10.00
C ASP A 44 -0.10 -12.22 11.35
N THR A 45 -0.06 -13.06 12.39
CA THR A 45 -0.44 -12.68 13.75
C THR A 45 0.50 -11.61 14.33
N VAL A 46 1.77 -11.59 13.89
CA VAL A 46 2.78 -10.63 14.36
C VAL A 46 2.70 -9.34 13.53
N PRO A 47 2.41 -8.18 14.15
CA PRO A 47 2.30 -6.91 13.42
C PRO A 47 3.54 -6.56 12.58
N GLY A 48 4.75 -6.78 13.12
CA GLY A 48 5.99 -6.50 12.40
C GLY A 48 6.14 -7.33 11.11
N MET A 49 5.59 -8.55 11.06
CA MET A 49 5.60 -9.35 9.83
C MET A 49 4.64 -8.78 8.78
N ARG A 50 3.44 -8.34 9.20
CA ARG A 50 2.48 -7.65 8.32
C ARG A 50 3.07 -6.37 7.75
N GLU A 51 3.68 -5.56 8.62
CA GLU A 51 4.32 -4.29 8.26
C GLU A 51 5.45 -4.49 7.26
N LEU A 52 6.38 -5.42 7.52
CA LEU A 52 7.47 -5.70 6.59
C LEU A 52 6.98 -6.25 5.25
N SER A 53 5.98 -7.13 5.26
CA SER A 53 5.39 -7.68 4.04
C SER A 53 4.77 -6.56 3.21
N LEU A 54 4.05 -5.64 3.84
CA LEU A 54 3.49 -4.45 3.24
C LEU A 54 4.58 -3.52 2.66
N MET A 55 5.57 -3.16 3.45
CA MET A 55 6.65 -2.25 3.02
C MET A 55 7.44 -2.81 1.84
N SER A 56 7.59 -4.13 1.77
CA SER A 56 8.28 -4.81 0.68
C SER A 56 7.60 -4.59 -0.69
N MET A 57 6.29 -4.32 -0.71
CA MET A 57 5.51 -4.26 -1.96
C MET A 57 5.94 -3.14 -2.90
N VAL A 58 6.46 -2.02 -2.39
CA VAL A 58 6.94 -0.93 -3.26
C VAL A 58 8.10 -1.37 -4.17
N HIS A 59 8.85 -2.41 -3.76
CA HIS A 59 9.93 -2.98 -4.54
C HIS A 59 9.49 -4.15 -5.43
N LEU A 60 8.43 -4.86 -5.05
CA LEU A 60 7.94 -6.03 -5.77
C LEU A 60 6.94 -5.67 -6.87
N VAL A 61 6.05 -4.70 -6.63
CA VAL A 61 4.99 -4.32 -7.59
C VAL A 61 5.51 -4.00 -8.99
N PRO A 62 6.65 -3.27 -9.18
CA PRO A 62 7.20 -3.02 -10.52
C PRO A 62 7.55 -4.29 -11.32
N LYS A 63 7.63 -5.44 -10.65
CA LYS A 63 8.02 -6.74 -11.19
C LYS A 63 6.86 -7.73 -11.25
N LEU A 64 5.65 -7.29 -10.92
CA LEU A 64 4.42 -8.09 -10.97
C LEU A 64 3.61 -7.76 -12.21
N SER A 65 2.91 -8.76 -12.74
CA SER A 65 1.93 -8.55 -13.80
C SER A 65 0.78 -7.68 -13.33
N GLU A 66 0.22 -6.89 -14.26
CA GLU A 66 -0.95 -6.04 -14.01
C GLU A 66 -2.12 -6.85 -13.40
N LYS A 67 -2.29 -8.10 -13.83
CA LYS A 67 -3.29 -9.02 -13.27
C LYS A 67 -3.10 -9.23 -11.77
N VAL A 68 -1.89 -9.53 -11.32
CA VAL A 68 -1.59 -9.74 -9.90
C VAL A 68 -1.78 -8.46 -9.10
N VAL A 69 -1.30 -7.33 -9.63
CA VAL A 69 -1.46 -6.01 -8.98
C VAL A 69 -2.94 -5.71 -8.74
N ASN A 70 -3.77 -5.76 -9.79
CA ASN A 70 -5.17 -5.35 -9.71
C ASN A 70 -6.06 -6.31 -8.91
N SER A 71 -5.74 -7.62 -8.87
CA SER A 71 -6.60 -8.62 -8.22
C SER A 71 -6.18 -8.98 -6.79
N GLN A 72 -4.87 -9.03 -6.52
CA GLN A 72 -4.34 -9.53 -5.25
C GLN A 72 -3.70 -8.39 -4.44
N VAL A 73 -2.81 -7.60 -5.04
CA VAL A 73 -2.11 -6.53 -4.30
C VAL A 73 -3.09 -5.48 -3.81
N LEU A 74 -3.97 -4.95 -4.67
CA LEU A 74 -4.95 -3.94 -4.25
C LEU A 74 -5.88 -4.44 -3.14
N ARG A 75 -6.29 -5.71 -3.20
CA ARG A 75 -7.13 -6.33 -2.16
C ARG A 75 -6.37 -6.39 -0.82
N ALA A 76 -5.11 -6.80 -0.85
CA ALA A 76 -4.28 -6.87 0.35
C ALA A 76 -4.03 -5.48 0.95
N MET A 77 -3.71 -4.48 0.12
CA MET A 77 -3.50 -3.10 0.59
C MET A 77 -4.78 -2.53 1.21
N ALA A 78 -5.93 -2.73 0.57
CA ALA A 78 -7.22 -2.28 1.11
C ALA A 78 -7.58 -2.95 2.44
N ALA A 79 -7.22 -4.22 2.63
CA ALA A 79 -7.39 -4.92 3.91
C ALA A 79 -6.45 -4.35 4.99
N LEU A 80 -5.18 -4.08 4.67
CA LEU A 80 -4.21 -3.50 5.59
C LEU A 80 -4.50 -2.04 5.96
N GLN A 81 -5.24 -1.30 5.12
CA GLN A 81 -5.79 0.00 5.51
C GLN A 81 -6.88 -0.10 6.59
N GLY A 82 -7.32 -1.31 6.96
CA GLY A 82 -8.20 -1.60 8.09
C GLY A 82 -7.51 -2.33 9.24
N ASP A 83 -6.18 -2.38 9.26
CA ASP A 83 -5.41 -3.07 10.31
C ASP A 83 -5.62 -2.45 11.71
N SER A 84 -5.43 -3.23 12.77
CA SER A 84 -5.50 -2.76 14.16
C SER A 84 -4.43 -1.70 14.43
N GLU A 85 -3.24 -1.86 13.85
CA GLU A 85 -2.12 -0.96 14.07
C GLU A 85 -2.19 0.28 13.18
N GLY A 86 -2.19 1.46 13.79
CA GLY A 86 -2.21 2.74 13.06
C GLY A 86 -1.04 2.89 12.09
N SER A 87 0.17 2.42 12.47
CA SER A 87 1.35 2.46 11.62
C SER A 87 1.19 1.64 10.34
N ILE A 88 0.58 0.46 10.43
CA ILE A 88 0.31 -0.40 9.27
C ILE A 88 -0.72 0.25 8.34
N ARG A 89 -1.80 0.82 8.89
CA ARG A 89 -2.80 1.56 8.08
C ARG A 89 -2.19 2.74 7.34
N CYS A 90 -1.33 3.50 8.03
CA CYS A 90 -0.56 4.60 7.44
C CYS A 90 0.33 4.10 6.29
N ASN A 91 1.15 3.08 6.54
CA ASN A 91 2.04 2.50 5.53
C ASN A 91 1.30 1.93 4.33
N ALA A 92 0.09 1.36 4.53
CA ALA A 92 -0.75 0.85 3.44
C ALA A 92 -1.25 1.98 2.55
N THR A 93 -1.64 3.09 3.17
CA THR A 93 -2.02 4.33 2.46
C THR A 93 -0.86 4.88 1.64
N ILE A 94 0.34 4.96 2.21
CA ILE A 94 1.56 5.39 1.48
C ILE A 94 1.87 4.43 0.32
N CYS A 95 1.79 3.12 0.56
CA CYS A 95 2.07 2.10 -0.45
C CYS A 95 1.12 2.25 -1.64
N MET A 96 -0.18 2.43 -1.40
CA MET A 96 -1.20 2.67 -2.44
C MET A 96 -0.83 3.86 -3.34
N GLY A 97 -0.39 4.98 -2.74
CA GLY A 97 0.08 6.14 -3.50
C GLY A 97 1.33 5.83 -4.34
N LYS A 98 2.32 5.15 -3.75
CA LYS A 98 3.59 4.80 -4.43
C LYS A 98 3.41 3.83 -5.58
N ILE A 99 2.45 2.90 -5.50
CA ILE A 99 2.22 1.89 -6.54
C ILE A 99 1.19 2.32 -7.58
N ALA A 100 0.62 3.53 -7.45
CA ALA A 100 -0.46 4.03 -8.30
C ALA A 100 -0.22 3.86 -9.81
N GLN A 101 1.01 4.13 -10.28
CA GLN A 101 1.36 4.02 -11.70
C GLN A 101 1.26 2.58 -12.26
N HIS A 102 1.33 1.55 -11.40
CA HIS A 102 1.25 0.14 -11.77
C HIS A 102 -0.18 -0.41 -11.73
N ILE A 103 -1.15 0.40 -11.30
CA ILE A 103 -2.57 0.05 -11.30
C ILE A 103 -3.14 0.28 -12.70
N SER A 104 -4.04 -0.60 -13.14
CA SER A 104 -4.66 -0.46 -14.47
C SER A 104 -5.40 0.88 -14.56
N ALA A 105 -5.26 1.59 -15.68
CA ALA A 105 -5.92 2.88 -15.86
C ALA A 105 -7.45 2.80 -15.70
N SER A 106 -8.06 1.64 -16.00
CA SER A 106 -9.49 1.39 -15.91
C SER A 106 -10.06 1.37 -14.48
N THR A 107 -9.21 1.13 -13.48
CA THR A 107 -9.62 1.00 -12.06
C THR A 107 -8.89 1.96 -11.14
N ARG A 108 -7.74 2.51 -11.58
CA ARG A 108 -6.82 3.31 -10.77
C ARG A 108 -7.49 4.50 -10.10
N ASP A 109 -8.23 5.30 -10.87
CA ASP A 109 -8.93 6.48 -10.39
C ASP A 109 -9.93 6.13 -9.27
N LYS A 110 -10.80 5.15 -9.51
CA LYS A 110 -11.86 4.73 -8.58
C LYS A 110 -11.27 4.14 -7.30
N VAL A 111 -10.28 3.27 -7.42
CA VAL A 111 -9.65 2.60 -6.28
C VAL A 111 -8.90 3.62 -5.42
N LEU A 112 -8.03 4.43 -6.01
CA LEU A 112 -7.26 5.44 -5.26
C LEU A 112 -8.16 6.48 -4.62
N LEU A 113 -9.17 6.97 -5.35
CA LEU A 113 -10.14 7.94 -4.83
C LEU A 113 -10.86 7.37 -3.60
N GLN A 114 -11.38 6.14 -3.70
CA GLN A 114 -12.09 5.50 -2.60
C GLN A 114 -11.16 5.22 -1.40
N SER A 115 -9.99 4.63 -1.66
CA SER A 115 -9.08 4.19 -0.61
C SER A 115 -8.46 5.35 0.15
N LEU A 116 -7.97 6.38 -0.56
CA LEU A 116 -7.32 7.54 0.05
C LEU A 116 -8.33 8.47 0.72
N SER A 117 -9.53 8.66 0.16
CA SER A 117 -10.59 9.44 0.81
C SER A 117 -11.07 8.82 2.12
N ARG A 118 -11.01 7.49 2.25
CA ARG A 118 -11.26 6.80 3.52
C ARG A 118 -10.16 7.10 4.53
N SER A 119 -8.90 7.02 4.12
CA SER A 119 -7.75 7.29 5.00
C SER A 119 -7.68 8.74 5.51
N LEU A 120 -8.28 9.70 4.80
CA LEU A 120 -8.45 11.08 5.32
C LEU A 120 -9.29 11.13 6.61
N GLN A 121 -10.03 10.08 6.95
CA GLN A 121 -10.87 10.01 8.15
C GLN A 121 -10.31 9.01 9.18
N ASP A 122 -9.06 8.56 9.02
CA ASP A 122 -8.43 7.61 9.94
C ASP A 122 -8.25 8.24 11.33
N PRO A 123 -8.55 7.53 12.43
CA PRO A 123 -8.31 8.04 13.77
C PRO A 123 -6.81 8.32 14.05
N PHE A 124 -5.90 7.64 13.34
CA PHE A 124 -4.47 7.85 13.48
C PHE A 124 -3.99 9.03 12.60
N PRO A 125 -3.53 10.15 13.19
CA PRO A 125 -3.19 11.36 12.44
C PRO A 125 -2.14 11.18 11.33
N PRO A 126 -1.06 10.40 11.52
CA PRO A 126 -0.11 10.13 10.45
C PRO A 126 -0.74 9.45 9.23
N SER A 127 -1.79 8.64 9.40
CA SER A 127 -2.53 8.02 8.30
C SER A 127 -3.30 9.06 7.47
N ARG A 128 -3.87 10.09 8.11
CA ARG A 128 -4.54 11.21 7.42
C ARG A 128 -3.54 12.06 6.63
N ILE A 129 -2.37 12.35 7.21
CA ILE A 129 -1.27 13.06 6.53
C ILE A 129 -0.78 12.24 5.33
N ALA A 130 -0.55 10.93 5.51
CA ALA A 130 -0.16 10.03 4.43
C ALA A 130 -1.21 10.01 3.29
N ALA A 131 -2.49 10.09 3.62
CA ALA A 131 -3.56 10.16 2.63
C ALA A 131 -3.50 11.48 1.83
N LEU A 132 -3.30 12.62 2.49
CA LEU A 132 -3.13 13.92 1.82
C LEU A 132 -1.93 13.92 0.86
N LEU A 133 -0.78 13.43 1.33
CA LEU A 133 0.44 13.34 0.50
C LEU A 133 0.24 12.40 -0.70
N SER A 134 -0.39 11.25 -0.47
CA SER A 134 -0.68 10.27 -1.52
C SER A 134 -1.68 10.81 -2.54
N LEU A 135 -2.69 11.56 -2.10
CA LEU A 135 -3.64 12.24 -2.99
C LEU A 135 -2.90 13.27 -3.84
N SER A 136 -2.09 14.14 -3.22
CA SER A 136 -1.30 15.15 -3.94
C SER A 136 -0.40 14.54 -5.00
N ALA A 137 0.25 13.41 -4.70
CA ALA A 137 1.13 12.71 -5.64
C ALA A 137 0.39 11.97 -6.77
N THR A 138 -0.92 11.76 -6.63
CA THR A 138 -1.75 11.00 -7.58
C THR A 138 -2.84 11.84 -8.25
N LEU A 139 -2.83 13.16 -8.04
CA LEU A 139 -3.85 14.09 -8.57
C LEU A 139 -4.06 13.97 -10.08
N GLN A 140 -3.02 13.71 -10.86
CA GLN A 140 -3.11 13.54 -12.31
C GLN A 140 -4.01 12.37 -12.76
N HIS A 141 -4.41 11.48 -11.86
CA HIS A 141 -5.28 10.35 -12.17
C HIS A 141 -6.76 10.62 -11.92
N PHE A 142 -7.13 11.72 -11.27
CA PHE A 142 -8.52 12.01 -10.91
C PHE A 142 -9.18 12.96 -11.91
N GLN A 143 -10.47 12.70 -12.18
CA GLN A 143 -11.28 13.60 -12.99
C GLN A 143 -11.62 14.88 -12.23
N PRO A 144 -11.67 16.06 -12.88
CA PRO A 144 -11.99 17.33 -12.21
C PRO A 144 -13.31 17.29 -11.42
N GLN A 145 -14.31 16.55 -11.90
CA GLN A 145 -15.60 16.39 -11.21
C GLN A 145 -15.45 15.66 -9.87
N ASP A 146 -14.61 14.62 -9.81
CA ASP A 146 -14.34 13.90 -8.56
C ASP A 146 -13.48 14.73 -7.61
N VAL A 147 -12.52 15.49 -8.14
CA VAL A 147 -11.71 16.41 -7.34
C VAL A 147 -12.61 17.45 -6.66
N ALA A 148 -13.45 18.14 -7.42
CA ALA A 148 -14.33 19.18 -6.89
C ALA A 148 -15.45 18.62 -5.99
N GLY A 149 -16.08 17.51 -6.40
CA GLY A 149 -17.26 16.97 -5.72
C GLY A 149 -16.97 16.08 -4.51
N LYS A 150 -15.78 15.48 -4.44
CA LYS A 150 -15.44 14.50 -3.39
C LYS A 150 -14.17 14.86 -2.63
N LEU A 151 -13.06 15.10 -3.34
CA LEU A 151 -11.76 15.32 -2.68
C LEU A 151 -11.70 16.66 -1.95
N VAL A 152 -12.06 17.77 -2.60
CA VAL A 152 -12.03 19.10 -1.98
C VAL A 152 -12.90 19.15 -0.71
N PRO A 153 -14.16 18.68 -0.70
CA PRO A 153 -14.96 18.61 0.52
C PRO A 153 -14.35 17.72 1.63
N ALA A 154 -13.68 16.62 1.25
CA ALA A 154 -13.03 15.75 2.23
C ALA A 154 -11.80 16.43 2.86
N VAL A 155 -10.96 17.08 2.06
CA VAL A 155 -9.76 17.80 2.51
C VAL A 155 -10.13 19.03 3.33
N ALA A 156 -11.17 19.78 2.94
CA ALA A 156 -11.61 20.97 3.66
C ALA A 156 -11.95 20.68 5.14
N ARG A 157 -12.47 19.49 5.45
CA ARG A 157 -12.72 19.08 6.84
C ARG A 157 -11.45 18.92 7.67
N LEU A 158 -10.32 18.64 7.04
CA LEU A 158 -9.03 18.51 7.73
C LEU A 158 -8.40 19.87 8.07
N CYS A 159 -8.91 20.98 7.52
CA CYS A 159 -8.47 22.31 7.94
C CYS A 159 -8.88 22.66 9.38
N ILE A 160 -9.80 21.90 9.97
CA ILE A 160 -10.25 22.02 11.36
C ILE A 160 -9.89 20.76 12.18
N ASP A 161 -8.92 19.98 11.70
CA ASP A 161 -8.44 18.80 12.43
C ASP A 161 -7.87 19.21 13.80
N GLY A 162 -8.28 18.49 14.84
CA GLY A 162 -7.91 18.80 16.23
C GLY A 162 -6.47 18.44 16.56
N GLU A 163 -5.84 17.60 15.74
CA GLU A 163 -4.49 17.09 15.94
C GLU A 163 -3.48 18.00 15.25
N ARG A 164 -2.62 18.64 16.04
CA ARG A 164 -1.61 19.60 15.58
C ARG A 164 -0.21 19.01 15.75
N GLU A 165 0.12 18.03 14.91
CA GLU A 165 1.40 17.28 14.92
C GLU A 165 1.73 16.50 16.21
#